data_AF-A0A6L8BF65-F1
#
_entry.id   AF-A0A6L8BF65-F1
#
_cell.length_a   1.000
_cell.length_b   1.000
_cell.length_c   1.000
_cell.angle_alpha   90.00
_cell.angle_beta   90.00
_cell.angle_gamma   90.00
#
_symmetry.space_group_name_H-M   'P 1'
#
loop_
_entity.id
_entity.type
_entity.pdbx_description
1 polymer ?
#
loop_
_entity_poly.entity_id
_entity_poly.type
_entity_poly.pdbx_seq_one_letter_code
_entity_poly.pdbx_strand_id
1 'polypeptide(L)' 'MALSADTGEVAWHYQIVHHDVYDYDLPGHPLIATIQKDGEERYVSIQQTKMGFTFVFDLDTGESLFPVEERPVPASD' A
#
# COMPACT_ATOMS: atom_id res chain seq x y z
N MET A 1 3.97 -3.81 -2.98
CA MET A 1 4.23 -5.27 -2.92
C MET A 1 5.56 -5.51 -2.26
N ALA A 2 5.76 -6.69 -1.71
CA ALA A 2 7.04 -7.17 -1.21
C ALA A 2 7.42 -8.48 -1.89
N LEU A 3 8.72 -8.66 -2.14
CA LEU A 3 9.30 -9.84 -2.76
C LEU A 3 10.38 -10.42 -1.84
N SER A 4 10.56 -11.73 -1.86
CA SER A 4 11.76 -12.37 -1.31
C SER A 4 12.98 -11.98 -2.14
N ALA A 5 14.05 -11.52 -1.48
CA ALA A 5 15.29 -11.13 -2.17
C ALA A 5 16.02 -12.34 -2.78
N ASP A 6 15.88 -13.53 -2.18
CA ASP A 6 16.59 -14.74 -2.62
C ASP A 6 15.89 -15.43 -3.78
N THR A 7 14.55 -15.50 -3.75
CA THR A 7 13.76 -16.29 -4.72
C THR A 7 13.02 -15.41 -5.74
N GLY A 8 12.83 -14.12 -5.45
CA GLY A 8 11.98 -13.23 -6.24
C GLY A 8 10.48 -13.51 -6.11
N GLU A 9 10.07 -14.46 -5.27
CA GLU A 9 8.67 -14.79 -5.04
C GLU A 9 7.95 -13.65 -4.32
N VAL A 10 6.67 -13.45 -4.68
CA VAL A 10 5.83 -12.42 -4.05
C VAL A 10 5.48 -12.87 -2.64
N ALA A 11 5.93 -12.12 -1.64
CA ALA A 11 5.52 -12.30 -0.25
C ALA A 11 4.08 -11.79 -0.06
N TRP A 12 3.82 -10.57 -0.54
CA TRP A 12 2.47 -10.00 -0.59
C TRP A 12 2.37 -8.90 -1.63
N HIS A 13 1.14 -8.64 -2.09
CA HIS A 13 0.82 -7.51 -2.94
C HIS A 13 -0.51 -6.89 -2.50
N TYR A 14 -0.64 -5.58 -2.71
CA TYR A 14 -1.87 -4.83 -2.51
C TYR A 14 -2.08 -3.90 -3.70
N GLN A 15 -3.23 -3.97 -4.35
CA GLN A 15 -3.59 -3.11 -5.47
C GLN A 15 -4.37 -1.89 -4.94
N ILE A 16 -3.71 -0.73 -4.90
CA ILE A 16 -4.31 0.52 -4.39
C ILE A 16 -5.31 1.12 -5.39
N VAL A 17 -5.01 1.04 -6.69
CA VAL A 17 -5.87 1.55 -7.77
C VAL A 17 -6.25 0.37 -8.66
N HIS A 18 -7.53 0.01 -8.65
CA HIS A 18 -8.04 -1.12 -9.45
C HIS A 18 -8.36 -0.72 -10.89
N HIS A 19 -8.87 0.49 -11.08
CA HIS A 19 -9.14 1.07 -12.39
C HIS A 19 -8.61 2.50 -12.43
N ASP A 20 -7.44 2.67 -13.05
CA ASP A 20 -6.83 4.00 -13.18
C ASP A 20 -7.34 4.70 -14.44
N VAL A 21 -7.94 5.87 -14.25
CA VAL A 21 -8.41 6.77 -15.32
C VAL A 21 -7.81 8.18 -15.18
N TYR A 22 -6.91 8.38 -14.19
CA TYR A 22 -6.40 9.70 -13.79
C TYR A 22 -4.87 9.77 -13.63
N ASP A 23 -4.11 8.76 -14.10
CA ASP A 23 -2.64 8.69 -13.93
C ASP A 23 -2.24 8.64 -12.45
N TYR A 24 -2.90 7.78 -11.69
CA TYR A 24 -2.64 7.54 -10.27
C TYR A 24 -1.62 6.42 -10.04
N ASP A 25 -0.54 6.40 -10.81
CA ASP A 25 0.62 5.59 -10.45
C ASP A 25 1.16 5.98 -9.08
N LEU A 26 1.77 4.99 -8.43
CA LEU A 26 2.34 5.15 -7.11
C LEU A 26 3.70 5.84 -7.23
N PRO A 27 3.89 7.04 -6.65
CA PRO A 27 5.16 7.72 -6.70
C PRO A 27 6.19 7.02 -5.80
N GLY A 28 7.30 6.60 -6.39
CA GLY A 28 8.49 6.15 -5.65
C GLY A 28 8.32 4.84 -4.87
N HIS A 29 9.34 4.52 -4.08
CA HIS A 29 9.32 3.38 -3.17
C HIS A 29 8.55 3.73 -1.88
N PRO A 30 7.91 2.74 -1.24
CA PRO A 30 7.31 2.97 0.07
C PRO A 30 8.38 3.20 1.14
N LEU A 31 8.08 4.06 2.11
CA LEU A 31 8.92 4.27 3.28
C LEU A 31 8.74 3.11 4.26
N ILE A 32 9.84 2.58 4.78
CA ILE A 32 9.81 1.57 5.86
C ILE A 32 10.09 2.26 7.19
N ALA A 33 9.23 2.04 8.18
CA ALA A 33 9.36 2.66 9.49
C ALA A 33 8.80 1.78 10.61
N THR A 34 9.18 2.07 11.85
CA THR A 34 8.50 1.58 13.05
C THR A 34 7.59 2.67 13.58
N ILE A 35 6.32 2.35 13.84
CA ILE A 35 5.35 3.27 14.43
C ILE A 35 4.74 2.68 15.70
N GLN A 36 4.21 3.54 16.56
CA GLN A 36 3.41 3.13 17.72
C GLN A 36 1.92 3.18 17.36
N LYS A 37 1.21 2.06 17.48
CA LYS A 37 -0.24 1.98 17.22
C LYS A 37 -0.90 1.02 18.21
N ASP A 38 -2.00 1.45 18.80
CA ASP A 38 -2.79 0.67 19.77
C ASP A 38 -1.97 0.15 20.97
N GLY A 39 -0.93 0.90 21.37
CA GLY A 39 -0.04 0.55 22.47
C GLY A 39 1.09 -0.43 22.11
N GLU A 40 1.24 -0.76 20.84
CA GLU A 40 2.24 -1.72 20.36
C GLU A 40 3.10 -1.12 19.23
N GLU A 41 4.35 -1.56 19.14
CA GLU A 41 5.22 -1.26 18.01
C GLU A 41 4.77 -2.05 16.77
N ARG A 42 4.74 -1.36 15.63
CA ARG A 42 4.40 -1.93 14.32
C ARG A 42 5.49 -1.59 13.32
N TYR A 43 5.93 -2.59 12.58
CA TYR A 43 6.85 -2.40 11.47
C TYR A 43 6.07 -2.30 10.17
N VAL A 44 6.20 -1.18 9.47
CA VAL A 44 5.23 -0.77 8.46
C VAL A 44 5.86 -0.33 7.15
N SER A 45 5.11 -0.53 6.07
CA SER A 45 5.32 0.06 4.75
C SER A 45 4.36 1.22 4.55
N ILE A 46 4.87 2.42 4.28
CA ILE A 46 4.08 3.64 4.10
C ILE A 46 4.18 4.08 2.64
N GLN A 47 3.06 4.05 1.92
CA GLN A 47 2.96 4.47 0.53
C GLN A 47 2.14 5.76 0.42
N GLN A 48 2.79 6.84 -0.01
CA GLN A 48 2.10 8.06 -0.42
C GLN A 48 1.63 7.91 -1.88
N THR A 49 0.51 8.53 -2.23
CA THR A 49 -0.12 8.35 -3.55
C THR A 49 -0.47 9.68 -4.21
N LYS A 50 -0.57 9.70 -5.54
CA LYS A 50 -1.04 10.85 -6.30
C LYS A 50 -2.49 11.25 -5.99
N MET A 51 -3.27 10.34 -5.39
CA MET A 51 -4.64 10.60 -4.92
C MET A 51 -4.70 11.50 -3.68
N GLY A 52 -3.55 11.84 -3.07
CA GLY A 52 -3.50 12.62 -1.83
C GLY A 52 -3.73 11.79 -0.56
N PHE A 53 -3.85 10.46 -0.69
CA PHE A 53 -3.95 9.54 0.44
C PHE A 53 -2.60 8.88 0.75
N THR A 54 -2.43 8.49 2.01
CA THR A 54 -1.31 7.68 2.48
C THR A 54 -1.83 6.34 2.96
N PHE A 55 -1.29 5.26 2.41
CA PHE A 55 -1.60 3.90 2.79
C PHE A 55 -0.49 3.36 3.69
N VAL A 56 -0.86 2.66 4.75
CA VAL A 56 0.10 2.08 5.70
C VAL A 56 -0.23 0.60 5.85
N PHE A 57 0.74 -0.23 5.51
CA PHE A 57 0.62 -1.69 5.56
C PHE A 57 1.56 -2.26 6.59
N ASP A 58 1.16 -3.38 7.19
CA ASP A 58 2.06 -4.21 7.95
C ASP A 58 3.13 -4.74 6.99
N LEU A 59 4.41 -4.59 7.34
CA LEU A 59 5.48 -4.89 6.39
C LEU A 59 5.56 -6.39 6.09
N ASP A 60 5.18 -7.25 7.03
CA ASP A 60 5.31 -8.70 6.89
C ASP A 60 4.09 -9.29 6.17
N THR A 61 2.89 -8.81 6.47
CA THR A 61 1.64 -9.40 5.93
C THR A 61 1.07 -8.64 4.74
N GLY A 62 1.39 -7.35 4.59
CA GLY A 62 0.76 -6.47 3.60
C GLY A 62 -0.67 -6.04 3.96
N GLU A 63 -1.16 -6.37 5.16
CA GLU A 63 -2.48 -5.96 5.64
C GLU A 63 -2.50 -4.45 5.94
N SER A 64 -3.61 -3.77 5.61
CA SER A 64 -3.74 -2.35 5.89
C SER A 64 -3.94 -2.09 7.39
N LEU A 65 -3.13 -1.20 7.97
CA LEU A 65 -3.26 -0.79 9.38
C LEU A 65 -4.41 0.18 9.62
N PHE A 66 -4.88 0.85 8.56
CA PHE A 66 -5.98 1.79 8.62
C PHE A 66 -7.10 1.32 7.68
N PRO A 67 -8.37 1.66 7.96
CA PRO A 67 -9.47 1.32 7.06
C PRO A 67 -9.22 1.88 5.66
N VAL A 68 -9.39 1.02 4.64
CA VAL A 68 -9.37 1.41 3.23
C VAL A 68 -10.77 1.23 2.67
N GLU A 69 -11.25 2.24 1.96
CA GLU A 69 -12.55 2.25 1.29
C GLU A 69 -12.32 2.27 -0.23
N GLU A 70 -12.85 1.28 -0.93
CA GLU A 70 -12.87 1.27 -2.39
C GLU A 70 -13.95 2.24 -2.89
N ARG A 71 -13.61 3.10 -3.85
CA ARG A 71 -14.56 4.04 -4.45
C ARG A 71 -14.64 3.83 -5.95
N PRO A 72 -15.84 3.64 -6.52
CA PRO A 72 -15.99 3.44 -7.95
C PRO A 72 -15.62 4.73 -8.69
N VAL A 73 -14.93 4.56 -9.82
CA VAL A 73 -14.69 5.58 -10.82
C VAL A 73 -15.57 5.31 -12.05
N PRO A 74 -15.73 6.27 -12.99
CA PRO A 74 -16.40 5.99 -14.26
C PRO A 74 -15.79 4.78 -14.97
N ALA A 75 -16.63 4.00 -15.64
CA ALA A 75 -16.15 2.93 -16.51
C ALA A 75 -15.45 3.53 -17.74
N SER A 76 -14.42 2.84 -18.22
CA SER A 76 -13.89 3.09 -19.56
C SER A 76 -14.95 2.73 -20.61
N ASP A 77 -14.97 3.47 -21.73
CA ASP A 77 -15.83 3.22 -22.88
C ASP A 77 -15.46 1.92 -23.63
#